data_AF-A0A6J2K3D8-F1
#
_entry.id   AF-A0A6J2K3D8-F1
#
_cell.length_a   1.000
_cell.length_b   1.000
_cell.length_c   1.000
_cell.angle_alpha   90.00
_cell.angle_beta   90.00
_cell.angle_gamma   90.00
#
_symmetry.space_group_name_H-M   'P 1'
#
loop_
_entity.id
_entity.type
_entity.pdbx_description
1 polymer ?
#
loop_
_entity_poly.entity_id
_entity_poly.type
_entity_poly.pdbx_seq_one_letter_code
_entity_poly.pdbx_strand_id
1 'polypeptide(L)'
;MNPKLNSIEAEYLDIMHRNGWPLIYQRVGQECQKLPYTCVEAKRPHNKALNRYRDVNPYDHSRIVLQRSENDYINANLVRMESADRQYILTQGPLAFTVGHFWLMVWEQNSRAVLMLNKVIEKNEIKCHWYWPHGNGEQHKMVLPDVNLSVEQISEEECPNYSIRVLKLCDLESSESREVIQFHYTTWPDFGVPSSPHAFLEYLKKIRDAGALENDVGPAVVHCSAGIGRSGTFCLVDSTMVMIQKADVKSINIEHIMLEMRKYRMGLIQTPDQLRFSYEAIIEGAKREDPNYVPSNMVESVYSPVTDVEDDCPPPPPPRGESLCRPPARPLPAIPSSMSLGELHLSAPVESSSSDECPPTPPELELPPFSSADEDEEQSAVQPESSSGAKTETLRRRRIRELSERVSLMKRRARDAERWHNLKRFKFEENKEH
;
A
#
# COMPACT_ATOMS: atom_id res chain seq x y z
N MET A 1 -29.86 24.71 0.91
CA MET A 1 -29.65 23.39 1.56
C MET A 1 -30.24 22.28 0.71
N ASN A 2 -29.41 21.28 0.41
CA ASN A 2 -29.72 20.12 -0.43
C ASN A 2 -30.38 19.00 0.43
N PRO A 3 -31.50 18.38 0.02
CA PRO A 3 -32.17 17.35 0.84
C PRO A 3 -31.29 16.12 1.13
N LYS A 4 -30.30 15.81 0.27
CA LYS A 4 -29.31 14.75 0.52
C LYS A 4 -28.43 15.08 1.73
N LEU A 5 -27.96 16.33 1.80
CA LEU A 5 -27.11 16.82 2.88
C LEU A 5 -27.86 16.78 4.22
N ASN A 6 -29.11 17.21 4.24
CA ASN A 6 -29.96 17.11 5.42
C ASN A 6 -30.11 15.66 5.92
N SER A 7 -30.18 14.68 5.00
CA SER A 7 -30.22 13.25 5.35
C SER A 7 -28.90 12.76 5.96
N ILE A 8 -27.76 13.11 5.34
CA ILE A 8 -26.42 12.72 5.81
C ILE A 8 -26.10 13.36 7.17
N GLU A 9 -26.49 14.62 7.38
CA GLU A 9 -26.29 15.33 8.64
C GLU A 9 -27.20 14.80 9.76
N ALA A 10 -28.45 14.43 9.46
CA ALA A 10 -29.32 13.75 10.41
C ALA A 10 -28.80 12.35 10.80
N GLU A 11 -28.33 11.57 9.82
CA GLU A 11 -27.68 10.27 10.03
C GLU A 11 -26.42 10.41 10.91
N TYR A 12 -25.53 11.34 10.58
CA TYR A 12 -24.33 11.67 11.35
C TYR A 12 -24.63 11.99 12.82
N LEU A 13 -25.62 12.85 13.07
CA LEU A 13 -26.02 13.24 14.42
C LEU A 13 -26.63 12.08 15.20
N ASP A 14 -27.45 11.22 14.58
CA ASP A 14 -28.00 10.02 15.24
C ASP A 14 -26.88 9.03 15.63
N ILE A 15 -25.93 8.78 14.73
CA ILE A 15 -24.76 7.93 14.99
C ILE A 15 -23.90 8.51 16.13
N MET A 16 -23.66 9.83 16.13
CA MET A 16 -22.93 10.50 17.21
C MET A 16 -23.63 10.35 18.57
N HIS A 17 -24.91 10.71 18.67
CA HIS A 17 -25.65 10.66 19.93
C HIS A 17 -25.76 9.23 20.51
N ARG A 18 -25.75 8.20 19.65
CA ARG A 18 -25.76 6.79 20.06
C ARG A 18 -24.38 6.17 20.24
N ASN A 19 -23.30 6.91 20.00
CA ASN A 19 -21.92 6.40 19.89
C ASN A 19 -21.79 5.18 18.94
N GLY A 20 -22.51 5.22 17.81
CA GLY A 20 -22.76 4.09 16.92
C GLY A 20 -21.62 3.72 15.96
N TRP A 21 -20.57 4.55 15.87
CA TRP A 21 -19.47 4.38 14.91
C TRP A 21 -18.82 2.97 14.91
N PRO A 22 -18.54 2.33 16.06
CA PRO A 22 -17.96 0.98 16.08
C PRO A 22 -18.92 -0.08 15.52
N LEU A 23 -20.22 0.04 15.79
CA LEU A 23 -21.24 -0.92 15.36
C LEU A 23 -21.44 -0.87 13.84
N ILE A 24 -21.46 0.33 13.26
CA ILE A 24 -21.55 0.53 11.81
C ILE A 24 -20.29 0.01 11.12
N TYR A 25 -19.11 0.37 11.64
CA TYR A 25 -17.84 -0.11 11.11
C TYR A 25 -17.76 -1.66 11.14
N GLN A 26 -18.23 -2.28 12.23
CA GLN A 26 -18.29 -3.74 12.36
C GLN A 26 -19.31 -4.37 11.40
N ARG A 27 -20.50 -3.78 11.22
CA ARG A 27 -21.52 -4.25 10.26
C ARG A 27 -20.97 -4.26 8.84
N VAL A 28 -20.35 -3.17 8.40
CA VAL A 28 -19.70 -3.08 7.08
C VAL A 28 -18.58 -4.13 6.94
N GLY A 29 -17.84 -4.41 8.01
CA GLY A 29 -16.87 -5.52 8.06
C GLY A 29 -17.51 -6.90 7.87
N GLN A 30 -18.63 -7.18 8.54
CA GLN A 30 -19.36 -8.46 8.47
C GLN A 30 -19.98 -8.71 7.09
N GLU A 31 -20.53 -7.69 6.43
CA GLU A 31 -21.01 -7.84 5.06
C GLU A 31 -19.87 -8.12 4.07
N CYS A 32 -18.71 -7.48 4.24
CA CYS A 32 -17.53 -7.77 3.41
C CYS A 32 -17.00 -9.21 3.54
N GLN A 33 -17.21 -9.88 4.68
CA GLN A 33 -16.83 -11.29 4.86
C GLN A 33 -17.64 -12.26 3.97
N LYS A 34 -18.81 -11.83 3.46
CA LYS A 34 -19.69 -12.62 2.60
C LYS A 34 -19.31 -12.55 1.12
N LEU A 35 -18.39 -11.64 0.74
CA LEU A 35 -17.99 -11.40 -0.63
C LEU A 35 -17.04 -12.52 -1.12
N PRO A 36 -17.32 -13.19 -2.26
CA PRO A 36 -16.56 -14.36 -2.72
C PRO A 36 -15.23 -14.00 -3.43
N TYR A 37 -14.61 -12.87 -3.10
CA TYR A 37 -13.46 -12.36 -3.83
C TYR A 37 -12.13 -12.96 -3.33
N THR A 38 -11.36 -13.48 -4.27
CA THR A 38 -10.09 -14.17 -4.02
C THR A 38 -8.88 -13.23 -4.06
N CYS A 39 -7.76 -13.68 -3.49
CA CYS A 39 -6.44 -13.02 -3.56
C CYS A 39 -5.34 -14.08 -3.81
N VAL A 40 -5.55 -14.99 -4.76
CA VAL A 40 -4.63 -16.09 -5.09
C VAL A 40 -3.31 -15.55 -5.61
N GLU A 41 -3.35 -14.56 -6.52
CA GLU A 41 -2.16 -14.04 -7.19
C GLU A 41 -1.21 -13.35 -6.20
N ALA A 42 -1.78 -12.61 -5.25
CA ALA A 42 -1.05 -11.98 -4.16
C ALA A 42 -0.37 -12.99 -3.19
N LYS A 43 -0.96 -14.19 -3.06
CA LYS A 43 -0.47 -15.23 -2.13
C LYS A 43 0.56 -16.17 -2.76
N ARG A 44 0.78 -16.10 -4.08
CA ARG A 44 1.81 -16.88 -4.80
C ARG A 44 3.20 -16.68 -4.18
N PRO A 45 4.05 -17.73 -4.06
CA PRO A 45 5.33 -17.62 -3.35
C PRO A 45 6.25 -16.49 -3.81
N HIS A 46 6.33 -16.22 -5.12
CA HIS A 46 7.13 -15.13 -5.69
C HIS A 46 6.55 -13.73 -5.36
N ASN A 47 5.22 -13.58 -5.31
CA ASN A 47 4.56 -12.30 -5.04
C ASN A 47 4.57 -11.91 -3.54
N LYS A 48 4.86 -12.85 -2.63
CA LYS A 48 4.96 -12.57 -1.18
C LYS A 48 5.95 -11.47 -0.83
N ALA A 49 7.03 -11.29 -1.61
CA ALA A 49 7.99 -10.20 -1.40
C ALA A 49 7.46 -8.84 -1.87
N LEU A 50 6.57 -8.84 -2.87
CA LEU A 50 5.99 -7.63 -3.48
C LEU A 50 4.88 -7.00 -2.61
N ASN A 51 4.48 -7.64 -1.52
CA ASN A 51 3.48 -7.17 -0.57
C ASN A 51 4.11 -6.58 0.69
N ARG A 52 3.80 -5.31 0.99
CA ARG A 52 4.26 -4.60 2.19
C ARG A 52 3.66 -5.18 3.48
N TYR A 53 2.43 -5.68 3.40
CA TYR A 53 1.67 -6.24 4.51
C TYR A 53 1.08 -7.59 4.10
N ARG A 54 1.10 -8.59 5.00
CA ARG A 54 0.61 -9.95 4.70
C ARG A 54 -0.92 -10.02 4.67
N ASP A 55 -1.54 -9.13 5.41
CA ASP A 55 -2.97 -8.95 5.67
C ASP A 55 -3.67 -8.02 4.66
N VAL A 56 -2.92 -7.28 3.82
CA VAL A 56 -3.48 -6.35 2.83
C VAL A 56 -3.05 -6.76 1.42
N ASN A 57 -3.96 -7.43 0.70
CA ASN A 57 -3.72 -8.00 -0.62
C ASN A 57 -4.76 -7.44 -1.62
N PRO A 58 -4.44 -7.30 -2.91
CA PRO A 58 -5.44 -7.00 -3.93
C PRO A 58 -6.40 -8.19 -4.13
N TYR A 59 -7.65 -7.91 -4.47
CA TYR A 59 -8.54 -8.94 -5.03
C TYR A 59 -8.14 -9.26 -6.47
N ASP A 60 -8.21 -10.54 -6.86
CA ASP A 60 -7.72 -10.99 -8.18
C ASP A 60 -8.53 -10.40 -9.35
N HIS A 61 -9.84 -10.15 -9.15
CA HIS A 61 -10.76 -9.66 -10.18
C HIS A 61 -10.59 -8.17 -10.53
N SER A 62 -9.95 -7.40 -9.66
CA SER A 62 -9.82 -5.93 -9.75
C SER A 62 -8.37 -5.46 -9.69
N ARG A 63 -7.41 -6.37 -9.58
CA ARG A 63 -5.99 -6.03 -9.51
C ARG A 63 -5.52 -5.34 -10.79
N ILE A 64 -4.54 -4.45 -10.68
CA ILE A 64 -3.80 -4.03 -11.89
C ILE A 64 -2.90 -5.18 -12.35
N VAL A 65 -2.78 -5.33 -13.66
CA VAL A 65 -1.98 -6.34 -14.35
C VAL A 65 -0.94 -5.58 -15.17
N LEU A 66 0.34 -5.66 -14.80
CA LEU A 66 1.42 -5.03 -15.55
C LEU A 66 1.62 -5.75 -16.88
N GLN A 67 1.79 -5.01 -17.98
CA GLN A 67 1.92 -5.58 -19.33
C GLN A 67 3.40 -5.72 -19.75
N ARG A 68 4.24 -4.72 -19.45
CA ARG A 68 5.66 -4.66 -19.87
C ARG A 68 6.62 -5.07 -18.74
N SER A 69 6.31 -6.17 -18.05
CA SER A 69 7.07 -6.70 -16.90
C SER A 69 7.12 -8.23 -16.93
N GLU A 70 8.25 -8.84 -16.51
CA GLU A 70 8.36 -10.31 -16.34
C GLU A 70 7.38 -10.86 -15.28
N ASN A 71 6.96 -10.01 -14.34
CA ASN A 71 5.95 -10.32 -13.34
C ASN A 71 4.84 -9.28 -13.41
N ASP A 72 3.63 -9.73 -13.76
CA ASP A 72 2.44 -8.91 -13.94
C ASP A 72 1.88 -8.31 -12.63
N TYR A 73 2.44 -8.72 -11.49
CA TYR A 73 1.90 -8.39 -10.17
C TYR A 73 2.35 -7.03 -9.61
N ILE A 74 1.36 -6.27 -9.16
CA ILE A 74 1.51 -5.16 -8.22
C ILE A 74 0.35 -5.17 -7.20
N ASN A 75 0.60 -4.76 -5.95
CA ASN A 75 -0.44 -4.64 -4.92
C ASN A 75 -1.27 -3.36 -5.13
N ALA A 76 -2.07 -3.35 -6.19
CA ALA A 76 -2.96 -2.26 -6.57
C ALA A 76 -4.29 -2.81 -7.08
N ASN A 77 -5.39 -2.08 -6.88
CA ASN A 77 -6.70 -2.39 -7.44
C ASN A 77 -7.30 -1.17 -8.13
N LEU A 78 -7.96 -1.39 -9.27
CA LEU A 78 -8.86 -0.41 -9.87
C LEU A 78 -10.20 -0.43 -9.13
N VAL A 79 -10.54 0.67 -8.48
CA VAL A 79 -11.83 0.91 -7.82
C VAL A 79 -12.67 1.78 -8.75
N ARG A 80 -13.80 1.24 -9.22
CA ARG A 80 -14.75 1.96 -10.09
C ARG A 80 -15.99 2.34 -9.27
N MET A 81 -16.38 3.61 -9.31
CA MET A 81 -17.55 4.13 -8.62
C MET A 81 -18.54 4.67 -9.66
N GLU A 82 -19.33 3.78 -10.24
CA GLU A 82 -20.25 4.07 -11.35
C GLU A 82 -21.25 5.18 -11.00
N SER A 83 -21.85 5.14 -9.80
CA SER A 83 -22.75 6.19 -9.32
C SER A 83 -22.06 7.55 -9.18
N ALA A 84 -20.78 7.60 -8.83
CA ALA A 84 -20.00 8.83 -8.81
C ALA A 84 -19.49 9.23 -10.21
N ASP A 85 -19.44 8.30 -11.17
CA ASP A 85 -18.64 8.40 -12.40
C ASP A 85 -17.19 8.81 -12.08
N ARG A 86 -16.53 8.02 -11.22
CA ARG A 86 -15.14 8.19 -10.79
C ARG A 86 -14.39 6.85 -10.80
N GLN A 87 -13.10 6.89 -11.07
CA GLN A 87 -12.22 5.71 -11.08
C GLN A 87 -10.87 6.04 -10.42
N TYR A 88 -10.39 5.13 -9.57
CA TYR A 88 -9.15 5.31 -8.80
C TYR A 88 -8.33 4.03 -8.77
N ILE A 89 -7.00 4.13 -8.80
CA ILE A 89 -6.11 2.99 -8.53
C ILE A 89 -5.62 3.09 -7.09
N LEU A 90 -6.10 2.22 -6.21
CA LEU A 90 -5.66 2.17 -4.82
C LEU A 90 -4.53 1.16 -4.65
N THR A 91 -3.36 1.63 -4.22
CA THR A 91 -2.11 0.83 -4.14
C THR A 91 -1.39 1.03 -2.81
N GLN A 92 -0.52 0.08 -2.44
CA GLN A 92 0.38 0.24 -1.29
C GLN A 92 1.46 1.30 -1.57
N GLY A 93 2.02 1.90 -0.52
CA GLY A 93 3.21 2.76 -0.65
C GLY A 93 4.40 1.94 -1.15
N PRO A 94 5.05 2.27 -2.28
CA PRO A 94 6.07 1.45 -2.92
C PRO A 94 7.15 0.87 -1.99
N LEU A 95 7.60 -0.34 -2.31
CA LEU A 95 8.78 -0.98 -1.73
C LEU A 95 10.01 -0.65 -2.60
N ALA A 96 11.22 -0.84 -2.08
CA ALA A 96 12.47 -0.48 -2.76
C ALA A 96 12.66 -1.12 -4.15
N PHE A 97 12.09 -2.31 -4.33
CA PHE A 97 12.13 -3.11 -5.56
C PHE A 97 10.78 -3.12 -6.30
N THR A 98 9.82 -2.28 -5.92
CA THR A 98 8.55 -2.08 -6.66
C THR A 98 8.40 -0.65 -7.17
N VAL A 99 9.48 0.13 -7.21
CA VAL A 99 9.46 1.51 -7.74
C VAL A 99 9.27 1.50 -9.26
N GLY A 100 9.97 0.62 -9.99
CA GLY A 100 9.73 0.42 -11.43
C GLY A 100 8.32 -0.05 -11.71
N HIS A 101 7.86 -1.13 -11.05
CA HIS A 101 6.47 -1.61 -11.13
C HIS A 101 5.43 -0.50 -10.88
N PHE A 102 5.67 0.39 -9.91
CA PHE A 102 4.77 1.51 -9.61
C PHE A 102 4.71 2.54 -10.74
N TRP A 103 5.85 2.92 -11.31
CA TRP A 103 5.87 3.87 -12.43
C TRP A 103 5.42 3.26 -13.75
N LEU A 104 5.62 1.95 -13.94
CA LEU A 104 5.03 1.20 -15.05
C LEU A 104 3.51 1.15 -14.94
N MET A 105 2.96 0.90 -13.74
CA MET A 105 1.52 1.00 -13.47
C MET A 105 0.99 2.40 -13.78
N VAL A 106 1.68 3.46 -13.35
CA VAL A 106 1.31 4.85 -13.71
C VAL A 106 1.32 5.02 -15.23
N TRP A 107 2.38 4.58 -15.91
CA TRP A 107 2.52 4.69 -17.37
C TRP A 107 1.39 3.97 -18.12
N GLU A 108 1.25 2.66 -17.94
CA GLU A 108 0.29 1.79 -18.65
C GLU A 108 -1.17 2.20 -18.43
N GLN A 109 -1.52 2.72 -17.25
CA GLN A 109 -2.89 3.11 -16.91
C GLN A 109 -3.22 4.57 -17.30
N ASN A 110 -2.34 5.24 -18.04
CA ASN A 110 -2.44 6.65 -18.44
C ASN A 110 -2.72 7.63 -17.28
N SER A 111 -2.34 7.30 -16.05
CA SER A 111 -2.66 8.10 -14.87
C SER A 111 -2.00 9.48 -14.92
N ARG A 112 -2.82 10.53 -14.81
CA ARG A 112 -2.40 11.95 -14.78
C ARG A 112 -1.87 12.40 -13.40
N ALA A 113 -2.27 11.72 -12.33
CA ALA A 113 -1.93 12.11 -10.96
C ALA A 113 -1.62 10.95 -10.02
N VAL A 114 -0.80 11.24 -9.03
CA VAL A 114 -0.44 10.36 -7.91
C VAL A 114 -0.74 11.08 -6.60
N LEU A 115 -1.52 10.45 -5.72
CA LEU A 115 -1.97 11.01 -4.45
C LEU A 115 -1.33 10.23 -3.29
N MET A 116 -0.29 10.79 -2.70
CA MET A 116 0.47 10.25 -1.58
C MET A 116 -0.06 10.80 -0.26
N LEU A 117 -0.74 9.97 0.53
CA LEU A 117 -1.43 10.37 1.78
C LEU A 117 -0.67 9.95 3.05
N ASN A 118 0.67 9.84 2.98
CA ASN A 118 1.52 9.45 4.11
C ASN A 118 2.94 10.00 3.94
N LYS A 119 3.65 10.24 5.05
CA LYS A 119 5.10 10.53 5.01
C LYS A 119 5.89 9.26 4.67
N VAL A 120 7.06 9.42 4.05
CA VAL A 120 8.04 8.33 3.82
C VAL A 120 8.33 7.56 5.12
N ILE A 121 8.43 8.29 6.24
CA ILE A 121 8.66 7.75 7.58
C ILE A 121 7.61 8.31 8.54
N GLU A 122 7.01 7.44 9.35
CA GLU A 122 6.08 7.81 10.42
C GLU A 122 6.37 6.91 11.63
N LYS A 123 6.43 7.48 12.84
CA LYS A 123 6.84 6.78 14.08
C LYS A 123 8.13 5.94 13.92
N ASN A 124 9.15 6.52 13.25
CA ASN A 124 10.45 5.91 12.89
C ASN A 124 10.43 4.69 11.93
N GLU A 125 9.25 4.22 11.50
CA GLU A 125 9.08 3.14 10.51
C GLU A 125 9.05 3.68 9.07
N ILE A 126 9.50 2.88 8.10
CA ILE A 126 9.47 3.23 6.67
C ILE A 126 8.13 2.81 6.06
N LYS A 127 7.18 3.74 6.02
CA LYS A 127 5.81 3.53 5.53
C LYS A 127 5.71 3.53 4.01
N CYS A 128 6.60 4.26 3.34
CA CYS A 128 6.74 4.27 1.89
C CYS A 128 8.23 4.37 1.52
N HIS A 129 8.67 3.74 0.42
CA HIS A 129 9.99 4.04 -0.14
C HIS A 129 9.95 5.40 -0.84
N TRP A 130 11.00 6.21 -0.74
CA TRP A 130 11.10 7.42 -1.58
C TRP A 130 11.15 7.00 -3.06
N TYR A 131 10.11 7.32 -3.83
CA TYR A 131 9.87 6.75 -5.16
C TYR A 131 9.91 7.78 -6.29
N TRP A 132 10.21 9.05 -6.00
CA TRP A 132 10.36 10.14 -6.97
C TRP A 132 11.78 10.72 -6.90
N PRO A 133 12.18 11.65 -7.79
CA PRO A 133 13.48 12.32 -7.74
C PRO A 133 13.82 13.00 -6.40
N HIS A 134 15.08 13.41 -6.26
CA HIS A 134 15.60 14.05 -5.03
C HIS A 134 15.88 15.56 -5.20
N GLY A 135 15.41 16.16 -6.29
CA GLY A 135 15.54 17.57 -6.62
C GLY A 135 15.07 17.84 -8.05
N ASN A 136 14.99 19.12 -8.45
CA ASN A 136 14.44 19.51 -9.75
C ASN A 136 15.47 19.40 -10.90
N GLY A 137 15.02 18.99 -12.09
CA GLY A 137 15.79 18.93 -13.34
C GLY A 137 16.48 17.59 -13.63
N GLU A 138 16.79 17.38 -14.91
CA GLU A 138 17.45 16.22 -15.52
C GLU A 138 18.65 15.66 -14.71
N GLN A 139 19.45 16.51 -14.05
CA GLN A 139 20.60 16.07 -13.23
C GLN A 139 20.21 15.32 -11.93
N HIS A 140 18.93 15.27 -11.59
CA HIS A 140 18.37 14.52 -10.47
C HIS A 140 17.38 13.42 -10.90
N LYS A 141 17.26 13.19 -12.21
CA LYS A 141 16.37 12.21 -12.84
C LYS A 141 16.60 10.79 -12.31
N MET A 142 15.50 10.12 -12.01
CA MET A 142 15.49 8.73 -11.57
C MET A 142 15.24 7.83 -12.79
N VAL A 143 16.26 7.10 -13.22
CA VAL A 143 16.14 6.08 -14.27
C VAL A 143 15.70 4.75 -13.65
N LEU A 144 14.81 4.04 -14.35
CA LEU A 144 14.20 2.76 -13.94
C LEU A 144 14.43 1.70 -15.04
N PRO A 145 15.64 1.10 -15.10
CA PRO A 145 16.01 0.19 -16.19
C PRO A 145 15.23 -1.12 -16.20
N ASP A 146 14.61 -1.48 -15.08
CA ASP A 146 13.76 -2.66 -14.91
C ASP A 146 12.42 -2.58 -15.67
N VAL A 147 12.02 -1.37 -16.08
CA VAL A 147 10.76 -1.12 -16.79
C VAL A 147 10.91 -0.18 -18.00
N ASN A 148 12.16 0.16 -18.39
CA ASN A 148 12.51 1.14 -19.43
C ASN A 148 11.87 2.53 -19.23
N LEU A 149 11.74 3.02 -17.99
CA LEU A 149 11.19 4.35 -17.69
C LEU A 149 12.21 5.29 -17.07
N SER A 150 11.92 6.59 -17.07
CA SER A 150 12.60 7.57 -16.23
C SER A 150 11.65 8.65 -15.71
N VAL A 151 11.97 9.21 -14.54
CA VAL A 151 11.18 10.25 -13.87
C VAL A 151 12.09 11.45 -13.60
N GLU A 152 11.73 12.60 -14.15
CA GLU A 152 12.32 13.91 -13.87
C GLU A 152 11.35 14.73 -13.01
N GLN A 153 11.84 15.53 -12.07
CA GLN A 153 11.02 16.48 -11.30
C GLN A 153 11.18 17.88 -11.90
N ILE A 154 10.11 18.44 -12.45
CA ILE A 154 10.13 19.73 -13.16
C ILE A 154 9.96 20.88 -12.16
N SER A 155 8.99 20.76 -11.25
CA SER A 155 8.67 21.80 -10.26
C SER A 155 8.12 21.21 -8.96
N GLU A 156 8.14 22.02 -7.89
CA GLU A 156 7.60 21.69 -6.57
C GLU A 156 6.98 22.95 -5.93
N GLU A 157 5.69 22.90 -5.61
CA GLU A 157 4.93 23.86 -4.80
C GLU A 157 4.79 23.29 -3.38
N GLU A 158 5.26 24.00 -2.36
CA GLU A 158 5.05 23.65 -0.95
C GLU A 158 3.91 24.47 -0.36
N CYS A 159 2.84 23.81 0.10
CA CYS A 159 1.76 24.39 0.88
C CYS A 159 1.82 23.90 2.35
N PRO A 160 1.10 24.52 3.30
CA PRO A 160 1.23 24.19 4.74
C PRO A 160 0.89 22.74 5.12
N ASN A 161 0.01 22.08 4.36
CA ASN A 161 -0.48 20.71 4.63
C ASN A 161 -0.11 19.67 3.57
N TYR A 162 0.43 20.10 2.43
CA TYR A 162 0.74 19.24 1.29
C TYR A 162 1.79 19.88 0.38
N SER A 163 2.46 19.06 -0.44
CA SER A 163 3.26 19.52 -1.57
C SER A 163 2.64 19.06 -2.89
N ILE A 164 2.79 19.85 -3.95
CA ILE A 164 2.45 19.46 -5.32
C ILE A 164 3.74 19.42 -6.13
N ARG A 165 4.00 18.34 -6.86
CA ARG A 165 5.18 18.22 -7.75
C ARG A 165 4.74 17.89 -9.16
N VAL A 166 5.26 18.60 -10.15
CA VAL A 166 5.11 18.21 -11.56
C VAL A 166 6.28 17.30 -11.91
N LEU A 167 5.96 16.05 -12.25
CA LEU A 167 6.93 15.02 -12.61
C LEU A 167 6.77 14.70 -14.09
N LYS A 168 7.87 14.72 -14.85
CA LYS A 168 7.88 14.27 -16.24
C LYS A 168 8.27 12.79 -16.26
N LEU A 169 7.33 11.96 -16.68
CA LEU A 169 7.49 10.53 -16.87
C LEU A 169 7.81 10.28 -18.35
N CYS A 170 8.98 9.73 -18.63
CA CYS A 170 9.43 9.39 -19.98
C CYS A 170 9.57 7.88 -20.13
N ASP A 171 9.07 7.35 -21.24
CA ASP A 171 9.41 6.01 -21.71
C ASP A 171 10.69 6.05 -22.54
N LEU A 172 11.64 5.18 -22.21
CA LEU A 172 12.96 5.13 -22.83
C LEU A 172 12.98 4.26 -24.11
N GLU A 173 11.91 3.50 -24.35
CA GLU A 173 11.74 2.67 -25.55
C GLU A 173 11.14 3.48 -26.71
N SER A 174 9.99 4.13 -26.49
CA SER A 174 9.32 4.99 -27.48
C SER A 174 9.88 6.42 -27.55
N SER A 175 10.61 6.87 -26.52
CA SER A 175 10.95 8.29 -26.28
C SER A 175 9.74 9.22 -26.03
N GLU A 176 8.53 8.68 -25.86
CA GLU A 176 7.37 9.47 -25.43
C GLU A 176 7.53 9.96 -23.98
N SER A 177 6.95 11.12 -23.67
CA SER A 177 6.93 11.63 -22.30
C SER A 177 5.69 12.45 -22.00
N ARG A 178 5.28 12.46 -20.73
CA ARG A 178 4.09 13.18 -20.25
C ARG A 178 4.26 13.64 -18.82
N GLU A 179 3.45 14.61 -18.42
CA GLU A 179 3.42 15.11 -17.05
C GLU A 179 2.50 14.28 -16.16
N VAL A 180 2.95 14.02 -14.94
CA VAL A 180 2.22 13.36 -13.85
C VAL A 180 2.33 14.25 -12.61
N ILE A 181 1.19 14.65 -12.04
CA ILE A 181 1.17 15.53 -10.88
C ILE A 181 1.16 14.69 -9.59
N GLN A 182 2.21 14.78 -8.78
CA GLN A 182 2.22 14.18 -7.44
C GLN A 182 1.65 15.18 -6.42
N PHE A 183 0.48 14.86 -5.88
CA PHE A 183 -0.07 15.50 -4.69
C PHE A 183 0.39 14.69 -3.46
N HIS A 184 1.11 15.31 -2.53
CA HIS A 184 1.65 14.67 -1.33
C HIS A 184 1.13 15.37 -0.08
N TYR A 185 0.16 14.77 0.61
CA TYR A 185 -0.36 15.28 1.88
C TYR A 185 0.62 14.98 3.02
N THR A 186 1.19 16.01 3.64
CA THR A 186 2.32 15.89 4.57
C THR A 186 1.93 15.92 6.05
N THR A 187 0.70 16.37 6.39
CA THR A 187 0.24 16.54 7.78
C THR A 187 -0.78 15.50 8.26
N TRP A 188 -1.07 14.43 7.49
CA TRP A 188 -2.01 13.38 7.91
C TRP A 188 -1.30 12.33 8.79
N PRO A 189 -1.65 12.17 10.08
CA PRO A 189 -1.04 11.17 10.96
C PRO A 189 -1.34 9.72 10.55
N ASP A 190 -0.46 8.78 10.92
CA ASP A 190 -0.72 7.35 10.73
C ASP A 190 -1.83 6.87 11.67
N PHE A 191 -2.74 6.03 11.15
CA PHE A 191 -4.00 5.58 11.76
C PHE A 191 -5.02 6.67 12.19
N GLY A 192 -4.59 7.91 12.44
CA GLY A 192 -5.47 9.04 12.75
C GLY A 192 -6.17 9.67 11.52
N VAL A 193 -6.75 10.84 11.77
CA VAL A 193 -7.46 11.69 10.80
C VAL A 193 -6.76 13.06 10.69
N PRO A 194 -6.99 13.84 9.62
CA PRO A 194 -6.57 15.24 9.58
C PRO A 194 -7.21 16.04 10.73
N SER A 195 -6.48 16.97 11.34
CA SER A 195 -6.94 17.76 12.49
C SER A 195 -8.15 18.66 12.21
N SER A 196 -8.42 18.96 10.93
CA SER A 196 -9.64 19.64 10.49
C SER A 196 -10.03 19.15 9.09
N PRO A 197 -11.33 18.96 8.80
CA PRO A 197 -11.81 18.75 7.43
C PRO A 197 -11.38 19.86 6.45
N HIS A 198 -11.14 21.09 6.93
CA HIS A 198 -10.75 22.21 6.07
C HIS A 198 -9.49 21.91 5.24
N ALA A 199 -8.42 21.42 5.86
CA ALA A 199 -7.15 21.16 5.17
C ALA A 199 -7.26 20.01 4.14
N PHE A 200 -8.10 19.01 4.45
CA PHE A 200 -8.45 17.93 3.52
C PHE A 200 -9.26 18.45 2.32
N LEU A 201 -10.23 19.33 2.55
CA LEU A 201 -11.10 19.87 1.51
C LEU A 201 -10.35 20.81 0.55
N GLU A 202 -9.46 21.67 1.05
CA GLU A 202 -8.59 22.50 0.19
C GLU A 202 -7.66 21.65 -0.68
N TYR A 203 -7.13 20.54 -0.14
CA TYR A 203 -6.35 19.57 -0.89
C TYR A 203 -7.18 18.88 -1.98
N LEU A 204 -8.37 18.37 -1.65
CA LEU A 204 -9.32 17.79 -2.61
C LEU A 204 -9.71 18.80 -3.71
N LYS A 205 -9.92 20.07 -3.35
CA LYS A 205 -10.21 21.14 -4.29
C LYS A 205 -9.05 21.33 -5.29
N LYS A 206 -7.81 21.49 -4.81
CA LYS A 206 -6.61 21.61 -5.68
C LYS A 206 -6.44 20.44 -6.65
N ILE A 207 -6.82 19.23 -6.24
CA ILE A 207 -6.79 18.03 -7.09
C ILE A 207 -7.85 18.11 -8.19
N ARG A 208 -9.09 18.48 -7.84
CA ARG A 208 -10.19 18.68 -8.81
C ARG A 208 -9.87 19.82 -9.78
N ASP A 209 -9.40 20.97 -9.28
CA ASP A 209 -9.01 22.15 -10.06
C ASP A 209 -7.92 21.82 -11.12
N ALA A 210 -7.09 20.80 -10.91
CA ALA A 210 -6.03 20.36 -11.82
C ALA A 210 -6.49 19.36 -12.91
N GLY A 211 -7.78 19.00 -12.94
CA GLY A 211 -8.33 17.96 -13.83
C GLY A 211 -7.79 16.57 -13.52
N ALA A 212 -7.42 16.29 -12.26
CA ALA A 212 -6.68 15.08 -11.90
C ALA A 212 -7.57 13.82 -11.69
N LEU A 213 -8.90 13.97 -11.71
CA LEU A 213 -9.88 12.91 -11.41
C LEU A 213 -10.94 12.74 -12.51
N GLU A 214 -10.80 13.47 -13.62
CA GLU A 214 -11.80 13.55 -14.68
C GLU A 214 -11.75 12.34 -15.63
N ASN A 215 -12.83 12.07 -16.34
CA ASN A 215 -13.02 10.81 -17.07
C ASN A 215 -12.41 10.80 -18.49
N ASP A 216 -11.74 11.90 -18.90
CA ASP A 216 -10.90 11.99 -20.09
C ASP A 216 -9.43 11.62 -19.82
N VAL A 217 -9.06 11.38 -18.55
CA VAL A 217 -7.69 10.99 -18.14
C VAL A 217 -7.67 9.61 -17.47
N GLY A 218 -6.49 8.98 -17.41
CA GLY A 218 -6.35 7.69 -16.74
C GLY A 218 -6.53 7.80 -15.22
N PRO A 219 -7.09 6.77 -14.56
CA PRO A 219 -7.51 6.82 -13.16
C PRO A 219 -6.35 7.18 -12.23
N ALA A 220 -6.60 8.07 -11.28
CA ALA A 220 -5.58 8.60 -10.38
C ALA A 220 -5.06 7.54 -9.40
N VAL A 221 -3.75 7.52 -9.17
CA VAL A 221 -3.10 6.53 -8.30
C VAL A 221 -3.08 7.04 -6.85
N VAL A 222 -3.95 6.49 -6.01
CA VAL A 222 -4.10 6.88 -4.60
C VAL A 222 -3.38 5.87 -3.70
N HIS A 223 -2.49 6.34 -2.82
CA HIS A 223 -1.82 5.48 -1.85
C HIS A 223 -1.64 6.12 -0.48
N CYS A 224 -1.41 5.27 0.51
CA CYS A 224 -0.83 5.63 1.80
C CYS A 224 0.25 4.57 2.11
N SER A 225 0.45 4.13 3.36
CA SER A 225 1.30 2.96 3.62
C SER A 225 0.71 1.68 3.02
N ALA A 226 -0.53 1.34 3.41
CA ALA A 226 -1.21 0.10 2.99
C ALA A 226 -2.15 0.28 1.77
N GLY A 227 -2.47 1.53 1.40
CA GLY A 227 -3.42 1.82 0.32
C GLY A 227 -4.87 1.50 0.66
N ILE A 228 -5.28 1.55 1.93
CA ILE A 228 -6.63 1.18 2.37
C ILE A 228 -7.29 2.17 3.35
N GLY A 229 -6.65 2.57 4.46
CA GLY A 229 -7.23 3.51 5.43
C GLY A 229 -7.43 4.93 4.85
N ARG A 230 -6.37 5.74 4.92
CA ARG A 230 -6.34 7.13 4.42
C ARG A 230 -6.77 7.25 2.94
N SER A 231 -6.39 6.28 2.11
CA SER A 231 -6.82 6.16 0.71
C SER A 231 -8.32 5.89 0.54
N GLY A 232 -8.91 5.05 1.40
CA GLY A 232 -10.35 4.79 1.41
C GLY A 232 -11.14 6.03 1.85
N THR A 233 -10.68 6.73 2.88
CA THR A 233 -11.25 8.02 3.31
C THR A 233 -11.25 9.03 2.17
N PHE A 234 -10.12 9.21 1.46
CA PHE A 234 -10.04 10.17 0.35
C PHE A 234 -11.07 9.87 -0.75
N CYS A 235 -11.09 8.64 -1.26
CA CYS A 235 -11.98 8.26 -2.36
C CYS A 235 -13.46 8.24 -1.94
N LEU A 236 -13.78 7.90 -0.68
CA LEU A 236 -15.16 7.93 -0.18
C LEU A 236 -15.71 9.36 -0.16
N VAL A 237 -14.91 10.31 0.33
CA VAL A 237 -15.32 11.73 0.38
C VAL A 237 -15.47 12.28 -1.04
N ASP A 238 -14.50 12.07 -1.94
CA ASP A 238 -14.61 12.56 -3.33
C ASP A 238 -15.83 11.97 -4.07
N SER A 239 -16.00 10.63 -4.04
CA SER A 239 -17.12 9.97 -4.70
C SER A 239 -18.47 10.42 -4.14
N THR A 240 -18.59 10.53 -2.81
CA THR A 240 -19.86 10.97 -2.19
C THR A 240 -20.16 12.43 -2.52
N MET A 241 -19.15 13.31 -2.52
CA MET A 241 -19.31 14.71 -2.93
C MET A 241 -19.80 14.85 -4.37
N VAL A 242 -19.28 14.07 -5.33
CA VAL A 242 -19.80 14.06 -6.71
C VAL A 242 -21.26 13.53 -6.75
N MET A 243 -21.58 12.49 -5.97
CA MET A 243 -22.95 11.98 -5.87
C MET A 243 -23.93 12.97 -5.21
N ILE A 244 -23.47 13.91 -4.36
CA ILE A 244 -24.30 15.00 -3.83
C ILE A 244 -24.72 15.96 -4.96
N GLN A 245 -23.80 16.28 -5.87
CA GLN A 245 -24.01 17.22 -6.99
C GLN A 245 -24.91 16.63 -8.10
N LYS A 246 -24.80 15.32 -8.39
CA LYS A 246 -25.58 14.62 -9.44
C LYS A 246 -27.10 14.65 -9.22
N ALA A 247 -27.88 15.08 -10.22
CA ALA A 247 -29.33 15.27 -10.09
C ALA A 247 -30.17 13.97 -10.13
N ASP A 248 -29.65 12.91 -10.71
CA ASP A 248 -30.27 11.58 -10.82
C ASP A 248 -30.19 10.77 -9.51
N VAL A 249 -29.12 10.95 -8.74
CA VAL A 249 -28.95 10.40 -7.40
C VAL A 249 -30.00 11.02 -6.47
N LYS A 250 -30.95 10.22 -5.95
CA LYS A 250 -32.04 10.71 -5.09
C LYS A 250 -31.73 10.69 -3.59
N SER A 251 -30.91 9.74 -3.17
CA SER A 251 -30.51 9.50 -1.78
C SER A 251 -29.07 9.01 -1.73
N ILE A 252 -28.40 9.23 -0.61
CA ILE A 252 -27.03 8.81 -0.36
C ILE A 252 -27.02 8.01 0.93
N ASN A 253 -26.25 6.92 0.96
CA ASN A 253 -26.01 6.10 2.13
C ASN A 253 -24.52 5.76 2.16
N ILE A 254 -23.81 6.26 3.17
CA ILE A 254 -22.34 6.20 3.19
C ILE A 254 -21.84 4.79 3.56
N GLU A 255 -22.60 4.02 4.36
CA GLU A 255 -22.34 2.60 4.57
C GLU A 255 -22.34 1.82 3.24
N HIS A 256 -23.31 2.09 2.37
CA HIS A 256 -23.43 1.43 1.07
C HIS A 256 -22.26 1.80 0.16
N ILE A 257 -21.95 3.09 -0.01
CA ILE A 257 -20.83 3.53 -0.85
C ILE A 257 -19.50 2.91 -0.36
N MET A 258 -19.29 2.85 0.97
CA MET A 258 -18.14 2.18 1.57
C MET A 258 -18.13 0.66 1.29
N LEU A 259 -19.28 -0.02 1.32
CA LEU A 259 -19.40 -1.42 0.92
C LEU A 259 -19.09 -1.62 -0.57
N GLU A 260 -19.53 -0.72 -1.45
CA GLU A 260 -19.28 -0.77 -2.89
C GLU A 260 -17.79 -0.62 -3.21
N MET A 261 -17.12 0.38 -2.63
CA MET A 261 -15.66 0.53 -2.76
C MET A 261 -14.93 -0.71 -2.23
N ARG A 262 -15.41 -1.31 -1.13
CA ARG A 262 -14.86 -2.54 -0.54
C ARG A 262 -15.11 -3.80 -1.38
N LYS A 263 -15.95 -3.76 -2.44
CA LYS A 263 -15.98 -4.82 -3.46
C LYS A 263 -14.64 -4.90 -4.21
N TYR A 264 -14.07 -3.74 -4.56
CA TYR A 264 -12.87 -3.64 -5.40
C TYR A 264 -11.55 -3.78 -4.64
N ARG A 265 -11.47 -3.33 -3.38
CA ARG A 265 -10.27 -3.51 -2.53
C ARG A 265 -10.66 -3.73 -1.07
N MET A 266 -10.01 -4.70 -0.41
CA MET A 266 -10.31 -5.04 0.99
C MET A 266 -9.99 -3.88 1.97
N GLY A 267 -10.72 -3.81 3.08
CA GLY A 267 -10.31 -3.03 4.26
C GLY A 267 -10.24 -1.51 4.09
N LEU A 268 -10.87 -0.94 3.05
CA LEU A 268 -10.91 0.51 2.85
C LEU A 268 -11.56 1.20 4.04
N ILE A 269 -10.94 2.27 4.55
CA ILE A 269 -11.20 2.88 5.87
C ILE A 269 -10.93 1.87 6.99
N GLN A 270 -10.00 2.17 7.90
CA GLN A 270 -9.46 1.20 8.86
C GLN A 270 -9.93 1.39 10.31
N THR A 271 -10.56 2.52 10.64
CA THR A 271 -11.04 2.84 11.99
C THR A 271 -12.43 3.48 11.94
N PRO A 272 -13.22 3.40 13.04
CA PRO A 272 -14.45 4.15 13.20
C PRO A 272 -14.23 5.67 13.06
N ASP A 273 -13.10 6.21 13.52
CA ASP A 273 -12.78 7.63 13.43
C ASP A 273 -12.53 8.10 11.98
N GLN A 274 -11.89 7.27 11.15
CA GLN A 274 -11.74 7.53 9.72
C GLN A 274 -13.10 7.51 8.98
N LEU A 275 -14.07 6.73 9.47
CA LEU A 275 -15.44 6.79 8.96
C LEU A 275 -16.16 8.06 9.42
N ARG A 276 -16.11 8.40 10.72
CA ARG A 276 -16.65 9.65 11.27
C ARG A 276 -16.12 10.88 10.52
N PHE A 277 -14.80 10.99 10.36
CA PHE A 277 -14.16 12.08 9.61
C PHE A 277 -14.62 12.13 8.15
N SER A 278 -14.93 10.99 7.53
CA SER A 278 -15.49 10.98 6.18
C SER A 278 -16.86 11.68 6.14
N TYR A 279 -17.75 11.43 7.11
CA TYR A 279 -19.01 12.17 7.22
C TYR A 279 -18.76 13.66 7.52
N GLU A 280 -17.88 14.01 8.45
CA GLU A 280 -17.54 15.41 8.77
C GLU A 280 -17.05 16.17 7.53
N ALA A 281 -16.16 15.57 6.74
CA ALA A 281 -15.64 16.17 5.50
C ALA A 281 -16.69 16.25 4.39
N ILE A 282 -17.60 15.27 4.27
CA ILE A 282 -18.72 15.32 3.31
C ILE A 282 -19.71 16.42 3.68
N ILE A 283 -20.06 16.56 4.97
CA ILE A 283 -21.01 17.57 5.46
C ILE A 283 -20.41 18.98 5.31
N GLU A 284 -19.16 19.18 5.73
CA GLU A 284 -18.45 20.47 5.60
C GLU A 284 -18.22 20.86 4.13
N GLY A 285 -17.82 19.89 3.29
CA GLY A 285 -17.64 20.11 1.85
C GLY A 285 -18.93 20.51 1.15
N ALA A 286 -20.02 19.76 1.37
CA ALA A 286 -21.31 20.04 0.76
C ALA A 286 -21.97 21.33 1.28
N LYS A 287 -21.60 21.80 2.49
CA LYS A 287 -21.96 23.14 2.98
C LYS A 287 -21.23 24.23 2.22
N ARG A 288 -19.91 24.12 2.04
CA ARG A 288 -19.11 25.09 1.25
C ARG A 288 -19.51 25.21 -0.21
N GLU A 289 -20.15 24.19 -0.78
CA GLU A 289 -20.67 24.21 -2.15
C GLU A 289 -22.09 24.82 -2.28
N ASP A 290 -22.80 25.14 -1.17
CA ASP A 290 -24.05 25.92 -1.23
C ASP A 290 -23.71 27.43 -1.33
N PRO A 291 -24.10 28.15 -2.40
CA PRO A 291 -23.75 29.57 -2.58
C PRO A 291 -24.26 30.52 -1.49
N ASN A 292 -25.15 30.05 -0.61
CA ASN A 292 -25.71 30.80 0.51
C ASN A 292 -25.00 30.51 1.85
N TYR A 293 -24.00 29.62 1.86
CA TYR A 293 -23.26 29.26 3.07
C TYR A 293 -22.27 30.36 3.46
N VAL A 294 -22.64 31.14 4.48
CA VAL A 294 -21.70 32.01 5.20
C VAL A 294 -20.89 31.12 6.16
N PRO A 295 -19.56 31.05 6.05
CA PRO A 295 -18.74 30.35 7.04
C PRO A 295 -18.93 30.99 8.41
N SER A 296 -19.35 30.19 9.40
CA SER A 296 -19.46 30.68 10.77
C SER A 296 -18.09 30.74 11.41
N ASN A 297 -17.70 31.92 11.92
CA ASN A 297 -16.44 32.10 12.65
C ASN A 297 -16.39 31.32 14.00
N MET A 298 -17.43 30.55 14.35
CA MET A 298 -17.48 29.73 15.57
C MET A 298 -17.09 28.25 15.36
N VAL A 299 -16.72 27.83 14.15
CA VAL A 299 -16.43 26.41 13.84
C VAL A 299 -15.20 25.86 14.60
N GLU A 300 -14.28 26.73 15.03
CA GLU A 300 -13.10 26.37 15.85
C GLU A 300 -13.46 25.87 17.27
N SER A 301 -14.71 26.09 17.73
CA SER A 301 -15.16 25.69 19.09
C SER A 301 -15.83 24.32 19.19
N VAL A 302 -16.21 23.68 18.07
CA VAL A 302 -16.92 22.38 18.09
C VAL A 302 -15.96 21.21 17.89
N TYR A 303 -14.92 21.43 17.08
CA TYR A 303 -13.80 20.50 16.96
C TYR A 303 -12.79 20.79 18.06
N SER A 304 -13.02 20.22 19.26
CA SER A 304 -12.00 20.24 20.31
C SER A 304 -10.69 19.71 19.73
N PRO A 305 -9.57 20.45 19.78
CA PRO A 305 -8.29 19.83 19.56
C PRO A 305 -8.15 18.72 20.60
N VAL A 306 -7.78 17.53 20.16
CA VAL A 306 -6.97 16.67 21.03
C VAL A 306 -5.68 17.45 21.25
N THR A 307 -5.64 18.18 22.36
CA THR A 307 -4.43 18.80 22.91
C THR A 307 -3.32 17.76 22.91
N ASP A 308 -2.07 18.17 22.74
CA ASP A 308 -0.91 17.28 22.85
C ASP A 308 -0.89 16.60 24.22
N VAL A 309 -1.54 15.43 24.29
CA VAL A 309 -1.32 14.45 25.33
C VAL A 309 0.13 14.03 25.18
N GLU A 310 0.88 14.04 26.27
CA GLU A 310 2.23 13.46 26.28
C GLU A 310 2.16 12.01 25.73
N ASP A 311 3.25 11.48 25.16
CA ASP A 311 3.30 10.29 24.29
C ASP A 311 3.09 8.94 25.05
N ASP A 312 2.15 8.95 26.00
CA ASP A 312 1.59 7.84 26.74
C ASP A 312 0.89 6.90 25.75
N CYS A 313 1.34 5.65 25.70
CA CYS A 313 0.92 4.72 24.66
C CYS A 313 -0.57 4.40 24.76
N PRO A 314 -1.42 4.78 23.77
CA PRO A 314 -2.77 4.25 23.71
C PRO A 314 -2.71 2.71 23.62
N PRO A 315 -3.69 2.00 24.19
CA PRO A 315 -3.66 0.54 24.24
C PRO A 315 -3.48 -0.03 22.82
N PRO A 316 -2.63 -1.08 22.65
CA PRO A 316 -2.35 -1.63 21.33
C PRO A 316 -3.67 -2.05 20.66
N PRO A 317 -3.84 -1.77 19.36
CA PRO A 317 -5.10 -2.02 18.68
C PRO A 317 -5.44 -3.53 18.73
N PRO A 318 -6.75 -3.89 18.75
CA PRO A 318 -7.15 -5.29 18.63
C PRO A 318 -6.49 -5.92 17.40
N PRO A 319 -6.04 -7.19 17.49
CA PRO A 319 -5.19 -7.79 16.47
C PRO A 319 -5.90 -7.76 15.11
N ARG A 320 -5.17 -7.35 14.06
CA ARG A 320 -5.69 -7.08 12.70
C ARG A 320 -6.42 -8.26 12.02
N GLY A 321 -6.46 -9.42 12.65
CA GLY A 321 -7.21 -10.60 12.22
C GLY A 321 -8.65 -10.72 12.75
N GLU A 322 -9.14 -9.88 13.69
CA GLU A 322 -10.50 -10.06 14.26
C GLU A 322 -11.62 -9.97 13.21
N SER A 323 -11.41 -9.22 12.13
CA SER A 323 -12.34 -9.15 10.98
C SER A 323 -12.06 -10.17 9.87
N LEU A 324 -11.08 -11.08 10.03
CA LEU A 324 -10.65 -12.00 8.96
C LEU A 324 -10.29 -13.44 9.40
N CYS A 325 -10.22 -13.74 10.70
CA CYS A 325 -9.81 -15.07 11.20
C CYS A 325 -10.71 -15.57 12.35
N ARG A 326 -11.58 -16.54 12.06
CA ARG A 326 -12.13 -17.46 13.06
C ARG A 326 -11.83 -18.91 12.62
N PRO A 327 -10.94 -19.66 13.31
CA PRO A 327 -10.63 -21.04 12.93
C PRO A 327 -11.81 -21.98 13.25
N PRO A 328 -11.94 -23.13 12.55
CA PRO A 328 -12.96 -24.12 12.85
C PRO A 328 -12.76 -24.75 14.24
N ALA A 329 -13.84 -25.04 14.93
CA ALA A 329 -13.82 -25.50 16.32
C ALA A 329 -13.51 -27.01 16.46
N ARG A 330 -12.22 -27.39 16.51
CA ARG A 330 -11.69 -28.57 17.21
C ARG A 330 -10.15 -28.53 17.28
N PRO A 331 -9.51 -29.08 18.34
CA PRO A 331 -8.05 -29.23 18.37
C PRO A 331 -7.59 -30.32 17.39
N LEU A 332 -6.44 -30.10 16.75
CA LEU A 332 -5.64 -31.18 16.16
C LEU A 332 -4.68 -31.74 17.22
N PRO A 333 -4.39 -33.05 17.22
CA PRO A 333 -3.52 -33.66 18.22
C PRO A 333 -2.05 -33.21 18.07
N ALA A 334 -1.33 -33.12 19.18
CA ALA A 334 0.06 -32.69 19.21
C ALA A 334 1.03 -33.81 18.76
N ILE A 335 2.09 -33.43 18.05
CA ILE A 335 3.21 -34.31 17.69
C ILE A 335 4.33 -34.08 18.72
N PRO A 336 4.80 -35.11 19.44
CA PRO A 336 5.94 -34.99 20.36
C PRO A 336 7.29 -35.04 19.63
N SER A 337 8.34 -34.49 20.27
CA SER A 337 9.69 -34.37 19.71
C SER A 337 10.70 -35.29 20.42
N SER A 338 11.74 -35.73 19.69
CA SER A 338 12.80 -36.69 20.10
C SER A 338 12.30 -38.14 20.30
N MET A 339 13.07 -39.22 20.09
CA MET A 339 14.50 -39.45 20.43
C MET A 339 15.35 -40.14 19.32
N SER A 340 16.53 -40.62 19.71
CA SER A 340 17.67 -41.14 18.92
C SER A 340 17.42 -42.34 17.99
N LEU A 341 18.36 -42.55 17.05
CA LEU A 341 18.63 -43.87 16.45
C LEU A 341 18.91 -44.93 17.55
N GLY A 342 18.48 -46.17 17.32
CA GLY A 342 18.76 -47.33 18.16
C GLY A 342 18.15 -48.63 17.61
N GLU A 343 19.00 -49.46 16.99
CA GLU A 343 18.94 -50.92 16.80
C GLU A 343 17.62 -51.73 16.67
N LEU A 344 17.48 -52.35 15.49
CA LEU A 344 17.26 -53.80 15.24
C LEU A 344 15.90 -54.53 15.45
N HIS A 345 15.65 -55.39 14.44
CA HIS A 345 15.03 -56.74 14.48
C HIS A 345 13.49 -56.95 14.36
N LEU A 346 13.10 -57.39 13.15
CA LEU A 346 12.22 -58.53 12.83
C LEU A 346 10.89 -58.74 13.60
N SER A 347 9.77 -58.60 12.88
CA SER A 347 9.00 -59.77 12.40
C SER A 347 7.84 -59.35 11.47
N ALA A 348 7.40 -60.27 10.58
CA ALA A 348 6.25 -60.09 9.70
C ALA A 348 5.59 -61.45 9.38
N PRO A 349 4.25 -61.47 9.20
CA PRO A 349 3.55 -62.36 8.26
C PRO A 349 3.26 -61.57 6.95
N VAL A 350 3.49 -62.03 5.70
CA VAL A 350 2.88 -63.16 4.94
C VAL A 350 1.35 -63.26 5.16
N GLU A 351 0.45 -63.23 4.17
CA GLU A 351 0.40 -63.70 2.75
C GLU A 351 -0.52 -62.78 1.89
N SER A 352 -0.70 -62.84 0.55
CA SER A 352 -0.10 -63.57 -0.60
C SER A 352 -0.54 -62.94 -1.95
N SER A 353 0.12 -63.30 -3.07
CA SER A 353 -0.31 -63.13 -4.50
C SER A 353 -0.39 -61.68 -5.06
N SER A 354 -0.14 -61.34 -6.34
CA SER A 354 0.55 -61.88 -7.55
C SER A 354 0.42 -60.78 -8.64
N SER A 355 1.26 -60.56 -9.66
CA SER A 355 2.32 -61.32 -10.36
C SER A 355 3.24 -60.36 -11.17
N ASP A 356 4.48 -60.78 -11.46
CA ASP A 356 5.34 -60.64 -12.69
C ASP A 356 5.18 -59.44 -13.68
N GLU A 357 6.21 -58.94 -14.40
CA GLU A 357 7.49 -59.51 -14.87
C GLU A 357 8.70 -58.52 -14.84
N CYS A 358 9.93 -59.07 -14.88
CA CYS A 358 11.24 -58.44 -15.24
C CYS A 358 12.30 -59.58 -15.33
N PRO A 359 13.58 -59.44 -15.78
CA PRO A 359 14.34 -58.30 -16.35
C PRO A 359 14.95 -58.67 -17.75
N PRO A 360 16.15 -58.20 -18.23
CA PRO A 360 17.49 -58.48 -17.63
C PRO A 360 18.60 -57.39 -17.76
N THR A 361 19.70 -57.63 -17.04
CA THR A 361 21.09 -57.08 -17.13
C THR A 361 22.07 -58.28 -17.01
N PRO A 362 23.44 -58.20 -17.09
CA PRO A 362 24.41 -57.10 -17.06
C PRO A 362 25.39 -57.14 -18.29
N PRO A 363 26.75 -56.99 -18.29
CA PRO A 363 27.79 -57.34 -17.29
C PRO A 363 28.73 -56.19 -16.83
N GLU A 364 29.79 -56.55 -16.08
CA GLU A 364 30.77 -55.71 -15.35
C GLU A 364 32.22 -55.91 -15.92
N LEU A 365 33.27 -55.52 -15.16
CA LEU A 365 34.74 -55.62 -15.42
C LEU A 365 35.34 -54.43 -16.22
N GLU A 366 36.60 -53.98 -16.04
CA GLU A 366 37.73 -54.44 -15.19
C GLU A 366 38.75 -53.29 -14.88
N LEU A 367 39.72 -53.51 -13.98
CA LEU A 367 40.84 -52.58 -13.66
C LEU A 367 42.19 -53.30 -13.56
N PRO A 368 43.22 -52.88 -14.34
CA PRO A 368 44.62 -52.91 -13.87
C PRO A 368 45.53 -51.79 -14.50
N PRO A 369 46.82 -51.64 -14.11
CA PRO A 369 47.49 -51.92 -12.83
C PRO A 369 48.35 -50.73 -12.30
N PHE A 370 49.00 -50.93 -11.14
CA PHE A 370 50.01 -50.04 -10.53
C PHE A 370 51.46 -50.40 -10.93
N SER A 371 52.36 -49.40 -10.97
CA SER A 371 53.80 -49.53 -10.65
C SER A 371 54.41 -48.13 -10.42
N SER A 372 54.64 -47.72 -9.17
CA SER A 372 55.97 -47.64 -8.51
C SER A 372 56.82 -46.43 -8.95
N ALA A 373 57.06 -45.42 -8.09
CA ALA A 373 58.13 -45.34 -7.07
C ALA A 373 59.11 -44.20 -7.48
N ASP A 374 59.61 -43.29 -6.63
CA ASP A 374 59.48 -43.03 -5.18
C ASP A 374 59.59 -41.50 -4.89
N GLU A 375 59.34 -41.08 -3.63
CA GLU A 375 59.89 -39.91 -2.86
C GLU A 375 60.26 -38.57 -3.60
N ASP A 376 59.93 -37.34 -3.15
CA ASP A 376 58.92 -36.70 -2.26
C ASP A 376 59.05 -35.15 -2.51
N GLU A 377 58.53 -34.13 -1.80
CA GLU A 377 57.78 -33.95 -0.53
C GLU A 377 56.84 -32.69 -0.65
N GLU A 378 56.44 -32.08 0.48
CA GLU A 378 55.75 -30.76 0.66
C GLU A 378 54.98 -30.10 -0.52
N GLN A 379 53.64 -30.07 -0.45
CA GLN A 379 52.87 -28.81 -0.26
C GLN A 379 51.36 -29.00 -0.01
N SER A 380 50.66 -27.90 0.29
CA SER A 380 49.36 -27.87 0.96
C SER A 380 48.14 -28.32 0.12
N ALA A 381 47.17 -28.93 0.81
CA ALA A 381 45.99 -29.55 0.20
C ALA A 381 44.99 -28.57 -0.44
N VAL A 382 44.46 -28.95 -1.61
CA VAL A 382 43.37 -28.27 -2.32
C VAL A 382 42.01 -28.86 -1.89
N GLN A 383 41.03 -28.01 -1.60
CA GLN A 383 39.62 -28.41 -1.44
C GLN A 383 38.81 -28.13 -2.72
N PRO A 384 37.76 -28.93 -3.03
CA PRO A 384 36.96 -28.77 -4.25
C PRO A 384 36.14 -27.47 -4.25
N GLU A 385 36.10 -26.77 -5.38
CA GLU A 385 35.41 -25.48 -5.50
C GLU A 385 33.88 -25.58 -5.35
N SER A 386 33.34 -24.99 -4.29
CA SER A 386 31.92 -24.64 -4.17
C SER A 386 31.61 -23.23 -4.71
N SER A 387 32.23 -22.86 -5.84
CA SER A 387 32.37 -21.46 -6.26
C SER A 387 31.09 -20.77 -6.76
N SER A 388 29.98 -21.49 -6.92
CA SER A 388 28.64 -20.93 -7.23
C SER A 388 27.91 -20.39 -5.99
N GLY A 389 28.01 -21.08 -4.85
CA GLY A 389 27.35 -20.71 -3.60
C GLY A 389 27.94 -19.42 -3.02
N ALA A 390 29.27 -19.36 -2.89
CA ALA A 390 29.97 -18.21 -2.31
C ALA A 390 29.78 -16.91 -3.11
N LYS A 391 29.70 -16.99 -4.45
CA LYS A 391 29.43 -15.83 -5.32
C LYS A 391 28.00 -15.31 -5.13
N THR A 392 27.02 -16.21 -4.98
CA THR A 392 25.62 -15.86 -4.69
C THR A 392 25.45 -15.24 -3.30
N GLU A 393 26.10 -15.82 -2.29
CA GLU A 393 26.11 -15.34 -0.90
C GLU A 393 26.71 -13.93 -0.78
N THR A 394 27.84 -13.68 -1.45
CA THR A 394 28.49 -12.35 -1.47
C THR A 394 27.71 -11.31 -2.25
N LEU A 395 27.12 -11.65 -3.40
CA LEU A 395 26.18 -10.79 -4.13
C LEU A 395 24.96 -10.41 -3.29
N ARG A 396 24.39 -11.37 -2.55
CA ARG A 396 23.26 -11.14 -1.64
C ARG A 396 23.64 -10.19 -0.51
N ARG A 397 24.78 -10.41 0.16
CA ARG A 397 25.31 -9.54 1.21
C ARG A 397 25.59 -8.11 0.69
N ARG A 398 26.10 -7.99 -0.53
CA ARG A 398 26.33 -6.70 -1.20
C ARG A 398 25.01 -5.96 -1.45
N ARG A 399 24.01 -6.59 -2.07
CA ARG A 399 22.68 -5.99 -2.28
C ARG A 399 22.01 -5.56 -0.96
N ILE A 400 22.16 -6.34 0.12
CA ILE A 400 21.65 -5.99 1.45
C ILE A 400 22.35 -4.73 2.01
N ARG A 401 23.68 -4.62 1.85
CA ARG A 401 24.43 -3.43 2.27
C ARG A 401 24.02 -2.18 1.47
N GLU A 402 24.01 -2.27 0.14
CA GLU A 402 23.61 -1.17 -0.75
C GLU A 402 22.17 -0.70 -0.47
N LEU A 403 21.25 -1.64 -0.18
CA LEU A 403 19.89 -1.31 0.25
C LEU A 403 19.86 -0.62 1.63
N SER A 404 20.65 -1.09 2.59
CA SER A 404 20.78 -0.49 3.93
C SER A 404 21.32 0.94 3.88
N GLU A 405 22.31 1.20 3.02
CA GLU A 405 22.88 2.53 2.79
C GLU A 405 21.88 3.49 2.15
N ARG A 406 21.16 3.04 1.09
CA ARG A 406 20.04 3.79 0.49
C ARG A 406 18.94 4.11 1.52
N VAL A 407 18.57 3.13 2.35
CA VAL A 407 17.61 3.30 3.45
C VAL A 407 18.13 4.31 4.49
N SER A 408 19.40 4.27 4.86
CA SER A 408 19.99 5.21 5.83
C SER A 408 19.98 6.66 5.29
N LEU A 409 20.35 6.85 4.02
CA LEU A 409 20.26 8.15 3.33
C LEU A 409 18.81 8.66 3.26
N MET A 410 17.85 7.78 2.96
CA MET A 410 16.42 8.10 3.00
C MET A 410 15.95 8.48 4.40
N LYS A 411 16.36 7.74 5.44
CA LYS A 411 16.07 8.08 6.85
C LYS A 411 16.64 9.43 7.24
N ARG A 412 17.80 9.83 6.70
CA ARG A 412 18.34 11.19 6.88
C ARG A 412 17.45 12.23 6.17
N ARG A 413 17.29 12.12 4.84
CA ARG A 413 16.51 13.08 4.03
C ARG A 413 15.07 13.29 4.50
N ALA A 414 14.38 12.22 4.92
CA ALA A 414 13.00 12.33 5.42
C ALA A 414 12.92 13.15 6.73
N ARG A 415 13.90 13.02 7.64
CA ARG A 415 13.96 13.82 8.88
C ARG A 415 14.38 15.26 8.60
N ASP A 416 15.26 15.48 7.63
CA ASP A 416 15.67 16.83 7.20
C ASP A 416 14.47 17.58 6.57
N ALA A 417 13.68 16.92 5.73
CA ALA A 417 12.43 17.47 5.17
C ALA A 417 11.35 17.71 6.24
N GLU A 418 11.19 16.81 7.21
CA GLU A 418 10.23 17.00 8.32
C GLU A 418 10.58 18.20 9.21
N ARG A 419 11.87 18.39 9.51
CA ARG A 419 12.37 19.60 10.20
C ARG A 419 12.06 20.87 9.40
N TRP A 420 12.24 20.82 8.09
CA TRP A 420 11.96 21.95 7.19
C TRP A 420 10.47 22.31 7.14
N HIS A 421 9.58 21.33 7.00
CA HIS A 421 8.13 21.55 7.03
C HIS A 421 7.64 22.08 8.39
N ASN A 422 8.17 21.58 9.50
CA ASN A 422 7.81 22.08 10.83
C ASN A 422 8.27 23.54 11.02
N LEU A 423 9.50 23.89 10.63
CA LEU A 423 10.03 25.26 10.69
C LEU A 423 9.24 26.23 9.79
N LYS A 424 8.76 25.76 8.63
CA LYS A 424 7.91 26.55 7.73
C LYS A 424 6.50 26.76 8.29
N ARG A 425 5.92 25.76 8.96
CA ARG A 425 4.58 25.90 9.57
C ARG A 425 4.57 26.97 10.65
N PHE A 426 5.54 26.92 11.56
CA PHE A 426 5.73 27.92 12.61
C PHE A 426 5.81 29.36 12.03
N LYS A 427 6.61 29.56 10.97
CA LYS A 427 6.70 30.85 10.27
C LYS A 427 5.42 31.27 9.53
N PHE A 428 4.55 30.34 9.17
CA PHE A 428 3.25 30.64 8.56
C PHE A 428 2.17 30.93 9.61
N GLU A 429 2.36 30.43 10.83
CA GLU A 429 1.55 30.72 12.02
C GLU A 429 1.93 32.10 12.59
N GLU A 430 3.22 32.42 12.75
CA GLU A 430 3.73 33.77 13.11
C GLU A 430 3.18 34.86 12.17
N ASN A 431 3.20 34.62 10.86
CA ASN A 431 2.71 35.57 9.83
C ASN A 431 1.17 35.68 9.75
N LYS A 432 0.42 35.07 10.67
CA LYS A 432 -1.04 35.27 10.83
C LYS A 432 -1.42 36.12 12.05
N GLU A 433 -0.49 36.36 12.96
CA GLU A 433 -0.72 37.15 14.18
C GLU A 433 -0.32 38.64 14.00
N HIS A 434 -0.10 39.09 12.76
CA HIS A 434 0.31 40.45 12.36
C HIS A 434 -0.52 40.94 11.16
#